data_AF-A0A135LBB5-F1
#
_entry.id   AF-A0A135LBB5-F1
#
_cell.length_a   1.000
_cell.length_b   1.000
_cell.length_c   1.000
_cell.angle_alpha   90.00
_cell.angle_beta   90.00
_cell.angle_gamma   90.00
#
_symmetry.space_group_name_H-M   'P 1'
#
loop_
_entity.id
_entity.type
_entity.pdbx_description
1 polymer ?
#
loop_
_entity_poly.entity_id
_entity_poly.type
_entity_poly.pdbx_seq_one_letter_code
_entity_poly.pdbx_strand_id
1 'polypeptide(L)'
;MEMRPDTLAMGKRFRPMTSAATWNSVNAETYDTDFGFWIVSGRIERFTGPSDKVENQTPLNISTDTVYHTNTTNMPITLSNPFHAQDRLTLTLSAAALLVSTLILPAAYRDYKIFKSYGPGGVPNNAVGWVLVRALFQPFGREMVSTDQYVKRIAAAEGHGKGNEGFLSLTKEQFREERPVVGPHVVPQRQITQLPDEAVMEKFRTAFTAFGHRNHHLTKFQKSNLERHADGLFVADHIPVSGIAETMKREIAHIHSGNDHSVHMVLAPADCIKVIVAGWGQRHAFSGTRAMTFLSLGTRPDIPAEYVLIYAPRTEAEIETVMQIVSASVQFTTGREDVR
;
A
#
# COMPACT_ATOMS: atom_id res chain seq x y z
N MET A 1 66.01 2.53 14.81
CA MET A 1 65.62 2.59 16.22
C MET A 1 64.10 2.42 16.25
N GLU A 2 63.52 1.26 15.95
CA GLU A 2 63.65 -0.08 16.55
C GLU A 2 63.08 -0.20 17.97
N MET A 3 62.21 -1.21 18.11
CA MET A 3 61.55 -1.82 19.29
C MET A 3 60.24 -1.24 19.86
N ARG A 4 59.11 -1.73 19.31
CA ARG A 4 58.18 -2.80 19.80
C ARG A 4 57.66 -2.81 21.28
N PRO A 5 56.53 -3.53 21.53
CA PRO A 5 55.34 -3.04 22.25
C PRO A 5 55.05 -3.79 23.56
N ASP A 6 53.98 -3.41 24.27
CA ASP A 6 53.35 -4.29 25.26
C ASP A 6 51.81 -4.24 25.28
N THR A 7 51.28 -5.45 25.43
CA THR A 7 49.92 -5.99 25.52
C THR A 7 49.17 -5.67 26.83
N LEU A 8 47.83 -5.66 26.82
CA LEU A 8 47.02 -6.64 27.56
C LEU A 8 45.51 -6.60 27.22
N ALA A 9 44.93 -7.78 27.18
CA ALA A 9 43.53 -8.09 26.90
C ALA A 9 42.62 -7.99 28.14
N MET A 10 41.31 -7.79 27.93
CA MET A 10 40.29 -8.47 28.75
C MET A 10 38.97 -8.58 27.99
N GLY A 11 38.62 -9.81 27.62
CA GLY A 11 37.30 -10.15 27.10
C GLY A 11 36.27 -10.29 28.22
N LYS A 12 35.03 -9.91 27.92
CA LYS A 12 33.85 -10.40 28.65
C LYS A 12 32.88 -11.01 27.65
N ARG A 13 32.75 -12.34 27.76
CA ARG A 13 31.72 -13.16 27.12
C ARG A 13 30.36 -12.80 27.70
N PHE A 14 29.42 -12.39 26.86
CA PHE A 14 27.99 -12.39 27.20
C PHE A 14 27.40 -13.75 26.81
N ARG A 15 26.83 -14.46 27.79
CA ARG A 15 25.95 -15.62 27.55
C ARG A 15 24.50 -15.12 27.47
N PRO A 16 23.66 -15.68 26.59
CA PRO A 16 22.24 -15.35 26.55
C PRO A 16 21.48 -16.06 27.68
N MET A 17 20.68 -15.31 28.43
CA MET A 17 19.67 -15.86 29.34
C MET A 17 18.41 -16.19 28.55
N THR A 18 18.05 -17.47 28.58
CA THR A 18 16.73 -17.99 28.27
C THR A 18 15.81 -17.76 29.47
N SER A 19 14.68 -17.06 29.27
CA SER A 19 13.52 -17.22 30.15
C SER A 19 12.23 -17.23 29.33
N ALA A 20 11.65 -18.41 29.26
CA ALA A 20 10.24 -18.61 28.94
C ALA A 20 9.43 -18.35 30.22
N ALA A 21 8.39 -17.52 30.14
CA ALA A 21 7.25 -17.52 31.06
C ALA A 21 6.13 -16.70 30.41
N THR A 22 5.10 -17.39 29.91
CA THR A 22 3.73 -17.42 30.46
C THR A 22 2.81 -16.35 29.88
N TRP A 23 2.01 -16.82 28.92
CA TRP A 23 0.78 -16.20 28.47
C TRP A 23 -0.23 -16.20 29.62
N ASN A 24 -0.77 -15.02 29.95
CA ASN A 24 -2.02 -14.88 30.67
C ASN A 24 -3.02 -14.13 29.80
N SER A 25 -4.19 -14.73 29.72
CA SER A 25 -5.39 -14.35 28.99
C SER A 25 -6.22 -13.30 29.76
N VAL A 26 -7.30 -12.86 29.09
CA VAL A 26 -8.47 -12.04 29.52
C VAL A 26 -8.19 -10.54 29.75
N ASN A 27 -8.93 -9.56 29.21
CA ASN A 27 -10.30 -9.49 28.67
C ASN A 27 -10.35 -8.61 27.40
N ALA A 28 -11.00 -9.10 26.35
CA ALA A 28 -11.47 -8.29 25.24
C ALA A 28 -12.98 -8.12 25.39
N GLU A 29 -13.42 -6.89 25.62
CA GLU A 29 -14.83 -6.53 25.55
C GLU A 29 -15.25 -6.40 24.09
N THR A 30 -16.40 -6.99 23.84
CA THR A 30 -17.12 -7.24 22.60
C THR A 30 -17.55 -5.97 21.86
N TYR A 31 -17.27 -5.92 20.56
CA TYR A 31 -18.21 -5.38 19.57
C TYR A 31 -18.25 -6.29 18.33
N ASP A 32 -19.42 -6.91 18.20
CA ASP A 32 -20.07 -7.58 17.06
C ASP A 32 -20.06 -6.64 15.82
N THR A 33 -19.89 -7.02 14.56
CA THR A 33 -20.26 -8.22 13.78
C THR A 33 -19.37 -8.28 12.53
N ASP A 34 -18.77 -9.43 12.18
CA ASP A 34 -18.44 -9.72 10.78
C ASP A 34 -18.43 -11.23 10.51
N PHE A 35 -19.22 -11.62 9.51
CA PHE A 35 -19.39 -12.98 9.01
C PHE A 35 -18.08 -13.49 8.37
N GLY A 36 -17.40 -14.43 9.04
CA GLY A 36 -16.25 -15.16 8.50
C GLY A 36 -16.55 -16.65 8.37
N PHE A 37 -16.71 -17.14 7.13
CA PHE A 37 -16.73 -18.57 6.81
C PHE A 37 -15.33 -19.16 6.96
N TRP A 38 -15.21 -20.22 7.76
CA TRP A 38 -14.02 -21.09 7.81
C TRP A 38 -14.37 -22.47 7.26
N ILE A 39 -13.73 -22.86 6.15
CA ILE A 39 -13.73 -24.26 5.69
C ILE A 39 -12.53 -24.96 6.32
N VAL A 40 -12.79 -25.87 7.25
CA VAL A 40 -11.80 -26.82 7.75
C VAL A 40 -12.00 -28.16 7.04
N SER A 41 -10.95 -28.59 6.34
CA SER A 41 -10.85 -29.91 5.73
C SER A 41 -10.57 -30.96 6.80
N GLY A 42 -11.38 -32.02 6.88
CA GLY A 42 -11.24 -33.08 7.87
C GLY A 42 -11.98 -34.37 7.50
N ARG A 43 -11.18 -35.36 7.07
CA ARG A 43 -11.45 -36.78 6.77
C ARG A 43 -12.53 -37.45 7.63
N ILE A 44 -13.49 -38.13 7.00
CA ILE A 44 -14.47 -39.02 7.65
C ILE A 44 -13.93 -40.46 7.58
N GLU A 45 -13.66 -41.07 8.74
CA GLU A 45 -13.47 -42.52 8.88
C GLU A 45 -14.75 -43.15 9.45
N ARG A 46 -15.24 -44.21 8.80
CA ARG A 46 -16.37 -45.02 9.26
C ARG A 46 -15.89 -45.98 10.34
N PHE A 47 -16.56 -45.98 11.49
CA PHE A 47 -16.50 -47.08 12.45
C PHE A 47 -17.87 -47.76 12.54
N THR A 48 -17.90 -49.02 12.14
CA THR A 48 -18.99 -49.97 12.36
C THR A 48 -18.78 -50.68 13.70
N GLY A 49 -19.79 -50.66 14.58
CA GLY A 49 -19.87 -51.49 15.78
C GLY A 49 -21.09 -52.43 15.72
N PRO A 50 -21.06 -53.60 16.37
CA PRO A 50 -21.90 -54.74 16.01
C PRO A 50 -23.22 -54.85 16.81
N SER A 51 -24.24 -55.30 16.07
CA SER A 51 -25.30 -56.27 16.43
C SER A 51 -25.47 -56.68 17.89
N ASP A 52 -26.68 -56.48 18.43
CA ASP A 52 -27.27 -57.38 19.42
C ASP A 52 -28.71 -57.76 19.09
N LYS A 53 -29.06 -58.96 19.56
CA LYS A 53 -30.10 -59.87 19.08
C LYS A 53 -31.46 -59.68 19.77
N VAL A 54 -32.51 -59.90 18.97
CA VAL A 54 -33.69 -60.77 19.16
C VAL A 54 -34.47 -60.69 20.49
N GLU A 55 -35.75 -60.33 20.40
CA GLU A 55 -36.81 -61.08 21.09
C GLU A 55 -38.14 -61.09 20.29
N ASN A 56 -38.71 -62.29 20.21
CA ASN A 56 -39.94 -62.68 19.52
C ASN A 56 -41.20 -62.20 20.24
N GLN A 57 -42.21 -61.72 19.50
CA GLN A 57 -43.61 -62.05 19.79
C GLN A 57 -44.39 -62.32 18.48
N THR A 58 -45.13 -63.42 18.52
CA THR A 58 -45.87 -64.12 17.46
C THR A 58 -47.14 -63.41 16.97
N PRO A 59 -47.71 -63.84 15.83
CA PRO A 59 -48.64 -63.06 15.02
C PRO A 59 -50.11 -63.35 15.34
N LEU A 60 -50.97 -62.34 15.18
CA LEU A 60 -52.41 -62.55 15.07
C LEU A 60 -52.82 -62.46 13.60
N ASN A 61 -53.22 -63.62 13.10
CA ASN A 61 -53.75 -63.90 11.78
C ASN A 61 -55.26 -63.61 11.80
N ILE A 62 -55.71 -62.61 11.03
CA ILE A 62 -57.12 -62.50 10.64
C ILE A 62 -57.15 -62.46 9.12
N SER A 63 -57.55 -63.61 8.56
CA SER A 63 -58.03 -63.77 7.20
C SER A 63 -59.47 -63.26 7.15
N THR A 64 -59.77 -62.40 6.17
CA THR A 64 -60.86 -62.60 5.21
C THR A 64 -60.74 -61.57 4.09
N ASP A 65 -60.59 -62.08 2.88
CA ASP A 65 -61.25 -61.67 1.65
C ASP A 65 -61.46 -60.17 1.40
N THR A 66 -60.84 -59.66 0.34
CA THR A 66 -61.54 -59.42 -0.93
C THR A 66 -60.50 -59.06 -1.99
N VAL A 67 -60.39 -59.91 -3.01
CA VAL A 67 -59.64 -59.63 -4.23
C VAL A 67 -60.43 -58.61 -5.03
N TYR A 68 -60.00 -57.35 -5.02
CA TYR A 68 -60.32 -56.41 -6.08
C TYR A 68 -59.11 -56.33 -7.02
N HIS A 69 -59.24 -56.98 -8.17
CA HIS A 69 -58.36 -56.72 -9.31
C HIS A 69 -58.64 -55.32 -9.84
N THR A 70 -57.92 -54.32 -9.35
CA THR A 70 -57.74 -53.06 -10.07
C THR A 70 -56.46 -53.19 -10.88
N ASN A 71 -56.61 -53.33 -12.20
CA ASN A 71 -55.53 -53.07 -13.16
C ASN A 71 -55.20 -51.57 -13.09
N THR A 72 -54.41 -51.18 -12.10
CA THR A 72 -53.81 -49.85 -12.05
C THR A 72 -52.50 -49.96 -12.82
N THR A 73 -52.52 -49.45 -14.05
CA THR A 73 -51.30 -49.15 -14.81
C THR A 73 -50.40 -48.27 -13.95
N ASN A 74 -49.38 -48.86 -13.33
CA ASN A 74 -48.27 -48.11 -12.74
C ASN A 74 -47.49 -47.47 -13.89
N MET A 75 -47.99 -46.33 -14.39
CA MET A 75 -47.14 -45.38 -15.09
C MET A 75 -46.18 -44.81 -14.04
N PRO A 76 -44.86 -45.01 -14.15
CA PRO A 76 -43.94 -44.23 -13.34
C PRO A 76 -44.16 -42.78 -13.73
N ILE A 77 -44.79 -42.00 -12.85
CA ILE A 77 -44.72 -40.54 -12.94
C ILE A 77 -43.28 -40.21 -12.63
N THR A 78 -42.45 -40.18 -13.68
CA THR A 78 -41.22 -39.42 -13.66
C THR A 78 -41.66 -37.98 -13.43
N LEU A 79 -41.58 -37.50 -12.19
CA LEU A 79 -41.46 -36.06 -11.95
C LEU A 79 -40.12 -35.65 -12.58
N SER A 80 -40.13 -35.42 -13.89
CA SER A 80 -39.11 -34.66 -14.56
C SER A 80 -39.10 -33.30 -13.91
N ASN A 81 -38.07 -33.02 -13.13
CA ASN A 81 -37.84 -31.72 -12.52
C ASN A 81 -37.81 -30.69 -13.68
N PRO A 82 -38.84 -29.85 -13.88
CA PRO A 82 -39.01 -29.09 -15.11
C PRO A 82 -38.26 -27.77 -15.04
N PHE A 83 -37.08 -27.75 -14.38
CA PHE A 83 -36.18 -26.62 -14.49
C PHE A 83 -35.33 -26.86 -15.72
N HIS A 84 -35.79 -26.32 -16.85
CA HIS A 84 -35.00 -26.29 -18.07
C HIS A 84 -33.66 -25.60 -17.79
N ALA A 85 -32.57 -26.07 -18.41
CA ALA A 85 -31.24 -25.48 -18.23
C ALA A 85 -31.23 -23.96 -18.49
N GLN A 86 -32.15 -23.46 -19.32
CA GLN A 86 -32.42 -22.04 -19.57
C GLN A 86 -32.95 -21.28 -18.35
N ASP A 87 -33.78 -21.87 -17.50
CA ASP A 87 -34.31 -21.21 -16.29
C ASP A 87 -33.21 -21.04 -15.24
N ARG A 88 -32.36 -22.06 -15.10
CA ARG A 88 -31.16 -22.00 -14.25
C ARG A 88 -30.17 -20.96 -14.76
N LEU A 89 -29.93 -20.90 -16.08
CA LEU A 89 -29.07 -19.89 -16.69
C LEU A 89 -29.63 -18.47 -16.48
N THR A 90 -30.93 -18.26 -16.73
CA THR A 90 -31.60 -16.97 -16.55
C THR A 90 -31.58 -16.51 -15.09
N LEU A 91 -31.82 -17.42 -14.15
CA LEU A 91 -31.73 -17.13 -12.71
C LEU A 91 -30.30 -16.76 -12.30
N THR A 92 -29.28 -17.48 -12.78
CA THR A 92 -27.88 -17.15 -12.49
C THR A 92 -27.45 -15.81 -13.07
N LEU A 93 -27.86 -15.49 -14.31
CA LEU A 93 -27.60 -14.18 -14.94
C LEU A 93 -28.30 -13.04 -14.20
N SER A 94 -29.54 -13.27 -13.75
CA SER A 94 -30.31 -12.27 -12.99
C SER A 94 -29.70 -12.02 -11.61
N ALA A 95 -29.30 -13.07 -10.89
CA ALA A 95 -28.60 -12.97 -9.62
C ALA A 95 -27.23 -12.27 -9.76
N ALA A 96 -26.47 -12.60 -10.81
CA ALA A 96 -25.22 -11.93 -11.13
C ALA A 96 -25.44 -10.44 -11.48
N ALA A 97 -26.45 -10.13 -12.29
CA ALA A 97 -26.81 -8.75 -12.62
C ALA A 97 -27.24 -7.95 -11.38
N LEU A 98 -27.98 -8.56 -10.45
CA LEU A 98 -28.33 -7.97 -9.17
C LEU A 98 -27.09 -7.71 -8.30
N LEU A 99 -26.17 -8.66 -8.17
CA LEU A 99 -24.91 -8.47 -7.43
C LEU A 99 -24.03 -7.39 -8.05
N VAL A 100 -23.89 -7.38 -9.38
CA VAL A 100 -23.16 -6.33 -10.12
C VAL A 100 -23.80 -4.96 -9.88
N SER A 101 -25.12 -4.87 -9.98
CA SER A 101 -25.87 -3.62 -9.83
C SER A 101 -25.85 -3.08 -8.39
N THR A 102 -25.95 -3.96 -7.39
CA THR A 102 -26.08 -3.56 -5.98
C THR A 102 -24.75 -3.37 -5.25
N LEU A 103 -23.71 -4.12 -5.61
CA LEU A 103 -22.41 -4.06 -4.90
C LEU A 103 -21.30 -3.46 -5.76
N ILE A 104 -21.14 -3.94 -6.99
CA ILE A 104 -20.00 -3.58 -7.84
C ILE A 104 -20.15 -2.16 -8.38
N LEU A 105 -21.32 -1.82 -8.93
CA LEU A 105 -21.54 -0.52 -9.56
C LEU A 105 -21.42 0.66 -8.57
N PRO A 106 -22.01 0.61 -7.36
CA PRO A 106 -21.82 1.68 -6.37
C PRO A 106 -20.37 1.76 -5.87
N ALA A 107 -19.69 0.62 -5.67
CA ALA A 107 -18.28 0.62 -5.27
C ALA A 107 -17.39 1.22 -6.37
N ALA A 108 -17.56 0.79 -7.63
CA ALA A 108 -16.86 1.33 -8.79
C ALA A 108 -17.14 2.82 -8.99
N TYR A 109 -18.38 3.27 -8.80
CA TYR A 109 -18.73 4.68 -8.90
C TYR A 109 -18.08 5.52 -7.79
N ARG A 110 -18.05 5.02 -6.54
CA ARG A 110 -17.33 5.69 -5.43
C ARG A 110 -15.83 5.75 -5.71
N ASP A 111 -15.25 4.67 -6.19
CA ASP A 111 -13.84 4.60 -6.56
C ASP A 111 -13.49 5.58 -7.70
N TYR A 112 -14.32 5.61 -8.74
CA TYR A 112 -14.20 6.57 -9.83
C TYR A 112 -14.34 8.01 -9.35
N LYS A 113 -15.27 8.30 -8.42
CA LYS A 113 -15.38 9.63 -7.82
C LYS A 113 -14.11 10.04 -7.08
N ILE A 114 -13.50 9.11 -6.33
CA ILE A 114 -12.21 9.36 -5.68
C ILE A 114 -11.15 9.66 -6.74
N PHE A 115 -11.03 8.85 -7.79
CA PHE A 115 -10.11 9.11 -8.90
C PHE A 115 -10.32 10.48 -9.55
N LYS A 116 -11.58 10.85 -9.79
CA LYS A 116 -11.93 12.15 -10.35
C LYS A 116 -11.55 13.31 -9.43
N SER A 117 -11.66 13.14 -8.11
CA SER A 117 -11.33 14.19 -7.14
C SER A 117 -9.85 14.60 -7.14
N TYR A 118 -8.96 13.76 -7.68
CA TYR A 118 -7.52 14.03 -7.79
C TYR A 118 -7.18 15.20 -8.73
N GLY A 119 -8.09 15.52 -9.65
CA GLY A 119 -7.82 16.48 -10.72
C GLY A 119 -6.83 15.96 -11.77
N PRO A 120 -6.29 16.85 -12.62
CA PRO A 120 -5.31 16.51 -13.65
C PRO A 120 -4.03 15.87 -13.09
N GLY A 121 -3.37 15.06 -13.92
CA GLY A 121 -2.11 14.39 -13.59
C GLY A 121 -1.58 13.60 -14.80
N GLY A 122 -0.72 12.61 -14.55
CA GLY A 122 -0.06 11.83 -15.62
C GLY A 122 -0.98 10.98 -16.51
N VAL A 123 -2.22 10.75 -16.10
CA VAL A 123 -3.26 10.03 -16.86
C VAL A 123 -4.49 10.93 -17.07
N PRO A 124 -5.31 10.69 -18.12
CA PRO A 124 -6.54 11.43 -18.33
C PRO A 124 -7.46 11.37 -17.09
N ASN A 125 -7.86 12.52 -16.54
CA ASN A 125 -8.77 12.56 -15.39
C ASN A 125 -10.23 12.35 -15.82
N ASN A 126 -10.55 11.16 -16.34
CA ASN A 126 -11.88 10.74 -16.78
C ASN A 126 -12.04 9.22 -16.63
N ALA A 127 -13.20 8.67 -17.02
CA ALA A 127 -13.49 7.24 -16.88
C ALA A 127 -12.47 6.34 -17.61
N VAL A 128 -11.95 6.77 -18.76
CA VAL A 128 -10.93 6.02 -19.51
C VAL A 128 -9.63 5.92 -18.72
N GLY A 129 -9.16 7.03 -18.15
CA GLY A 129 -7.98 7.02 -17.30
C GLY A 129 -8.17 6.20 -16.01
N TRP A 130 -9.36 6.24 -15.41
CA TRP A 130 -9.68 5.41 -14.25
C TRP A 130 -9.60 3.91 -14.59
N VAL A 131 -10.21 3.47 -15.69
CA VAL A 131 -10.12 2.07 -16.15
C VAL A 131 -8.67 1.70 -16.46
N LEU A 132 -7.92 2.57 -17.15
CA LEU A 132 -6.51 2.34 -17.44
C LEU A 132 -5.70 2.11 -16.14
N VAL A 133 -5.92 2.96 -15.14
CA VAL A 133 -5.23 2.84 -13.86
C VAL A 133 -5.62 1.54 -13.17
N ARG A 134 -6.91 1.25 -13.04
CA ARG A 134 -7.40 0.07 -12.31
C ARG A 134 -7.04 -1.25 -13.00
N ALA A 135 -7.18 -1.33 -14.33
CA ALA A 135 -7.01 -2.57 -15.07
C ALA A 135 -5.55 -2.82 -15.48
N LEU A 136 -4.80 -1.77 -15.84
CA LEU A 136 -3.45 -1.93 -16.39
C LEU A 136 -2.35 -1.54 -15.42
N PHE A 137 -2.51 -0.48 -14.63
CA PHE A 137 -1.42 0.07 -13.82
C PHE A 137 -1.40 -0.50 -12.39
N GLN A 138 -2.58 -0.66 -11.78
CA GLN A 138 -2.75 -1.12 -10.41
C GLN A 138 -2.07 -2.46 -10.11
N PRO A 139 -2.07 -3.48 -10.99
CA PRO A 139 -1.40 -4.76 -10.73
C PRO A 139 0.11 -4.66 -10.48
N PHE A 140 0.75 -3.56 -10.90
CA PHE A 140 2.18 -3.32 -10.70
C PHE A 140 2.49 -2.50 -9.44
N GLY A 141 1.46 -2.02 -8.74
CA GLY A 141 1.61 -1.28 -7.49
C GLY A 141 2.06 -2.16 -6.33
N ARG A 142 2.76 -1.55 -5.38
CA ARG A 142 3.11 -2.17 -4.09
C ARG A 142 2.47 -1.40 -2.94
N GLU A 143 2.47 -2.03 -1.76
CA GLU A 143 2.18 -1.30 -0.52
C GLU A 143 3.17 -0.13 -0.34
N MET A 144 2.76 0.89 0.41
CA MET A 144 3.46 2.18 0.43
C MET A 144 4.08 2.52 1.79
N VAL A 145 3.96 1.65 2.80
CA VAL A 145 4.25 2.02 4.19
C VAL A 145 5.37 1.21 4.84
N SER A 146 5.74 0.04 4.30
CA SER A 146 6.86 -0.73 4.86
C SER A 146 8.18 0.01 4.67
N THR A 147 9.08 -0.16 5.63
CA THR A 147 10.47 0.32 5.58
C THR A 147 11.47 -0.77 5.21
N ASP A 148 11.04 -2.02 5.06
CA ASP A 148 11.93 -3.19 4.91
C ASP A 148 12.87 -3.09 3.71
N GLN A 149 12.40 -2.47 2.62
CA GLN A 149 13.20 -2.27 1.42
C GLN A 149 14.42 -1.38 1.69
N TYR A 150 14.28 -0.38 2.56
CA TYR A 150 15.38 0.51 2.94
C TYR A 150 16.34 -0.17 3.91
N VAL A 151 15.83 -0.94 4.87
CA VAL A 151 16.66 -1.75 5.79
C VAL A 151 17.57 -2.70 5.00
N LYS A 152 17.01 -3.40 4.01
CA LYS A 152 17.77 -4.30 3.13
C LYS A 152 18.82 -3.57 2.31
N ARG A 153 18.47 -2.41 1.74
CA ARG A 153 19.39 -1.58 0.94
C ARG A 153 20.56 -1.05 1.76
N ILE A 154 20.27 -0.52 2.95
CA ILE A 154 21.30 -0.05 3.90
C ILE A 154 22.23 -1.22 4.27
N ALA A 155 21.68 -2.38 4.61
CA ALA A 155 22.48 -3.57 4.94
C ALA A 155 23.36 -4.06 3.78
N ALA A 156 22.89 -3.91 2.54
CA ALA A 156 23.63 -4.24 1.33
C ALA A 156 24.66 -3.17 0.91
N ALA A 157 24.76 -2.05 1.65
CA ALA A 157 25.48 -0.84 1.22
C ALA A 157 25.00 -0.32 -0.15
N GLU A 158 23.77 -0.66 -0.53
CA GLU A 158 23.08 -0.16 -1.72
C GLU A 158 22.45 1.19 -1.37
N GLY A 159 23.27 2.24 -1.37
CA GLY A 159 22.83 3.59 -1.09
C GLY A 159 23.91 4.60 -1.45
N HIS A 160 23.65 5.42 -2.47
CA HIS A 160 24.55 6.52 -2.83
C HIS A 160 24.41 7.65 -1.80
N GLY A 161 25.44 7.98 -1.00
CA GLY A 161 25.40 9.07 0.00
C GLY A 161 25.86 8.62 1.40
N LYS A 162 25.65 9.43 2.46
CA LYS A 162 26.03 9.21 3.88
C LYS A 162 25.40 7.97 4.57
N GLY A 163 25.10 6.91 3.82
CA GLY A 163 24.76 5.58 4.31
C GLY A 163 23.72 5.57 5.44
N ASN A 164 24.04 4.83 6.50
CA ASN A 164 23.17 4.42 7.61
C ASN A 164 22.52 5.56 8.39
N GLU A 165 23.10 6.77 8.37
CA GLU A 165 22.64 7.87 9.22
C GLU A 165 21.74 8.85 8.50
N GLY A 166 21.83 9.00 7.17
CA GLY A 166 21.07 10.00 6.42
C GLY A 166 21.42 11.45 6.81
N PHE A 167 20.52 12.37 6.50
CA PHE A 167 20.69 13.82 6.70
C PHE A 167 19.61 14.42 7.60
N LEU A 168 18.49 13.72 7.78
CA LEU A 168 17.34 14.20 8.55
C LEU A 168 17.47 13.82 10.03
N SER A 169 17.16 14.75 10.93
CA SER A 169 16.96 14.45 12.35
C SER A 169 15.58 14.94 12.76
N LEU A 170 14.75 14.05 13.27
CA LEU A 170 13.40 14.36 13.78
C LEU A 170 13.33 14.00 15.26
N THR A 171 12.76 14.88 16.07
CA THR A 171 12.43 14.60 17.47
C THR A 171 11.06 13.91 17.57
N LYS A 172 10.76 13.29 18.72
CA LYS A 172 9.47 12.59 18.91
C LYS A 172 8.28 13.55 18.88
N GLU A 173 8.49 14.80 19.28
CA GLU A 173 7.46 15.86 19.27
C GLU A 173 7.07 16.24 17.84
N GLN A 174 7.93 15.97 16.86
CA GLN A 174 7.62 16.16 15.45
C GLN A 174 6.87 14.98 14.84
N PHE A 175 6.60 13.88 15.55
CA PHE A 175 5.90 12.73 14.97
C PHE A 175 4.42 13.04 14.78
N ARG A 176 3.85 12.58 13.66
CA ARG A 176 2.40 12.65 13.46
C ARG A 176 1.71 11.52 14.20
N GLU A 177 0.66 11.88 14.94
CA GLU A 177 -0.22 10.92 15.61
C GLU A 177 -0.94 10.04 14.58
N GLU A 178 -1.54 10.67 13.57
CA GLU A 178 -2.28 9.99 12.50
C GLU A 178 -1.75 10.34 11.12
N ARG A 179 -1.66 9.32 10.25
CA ARG A 179 -1.27 9.51 8.85
C ARG A 179 -2.47 9.95 8.01
N PRO A 180 -2.27 10.93 7.10
CA PRO A 180 -3.24 11.19 6.05
C PRO A 180 -3.50 9.95 5.20
N VAL A 181 -4.75 9.81 4.76
CA VAL A 181 -5.13 8.82 3.76
C VAL A 181 -4.67 9.30 2.40
N VAL A 182 -3.96 8.42 1.70
CA VAL A 182 -3.65 8.56 0.27
C VAL A 182 -4.61 7.70 -0.53
N GLY A 183 -5.00 8.22 -1.68
CA GLY A 183 -5.88 7.55 -2.62
C GLY A 183 -5.45 6.11 -2.96
N PRO A 184 -6.41 5.19 -3.22
CA PRO A 184 -6.09 3.78 -3.47
C PRO A 184 -5.47 3.51 -4.85
N HIS A 185 -5.45 4.50 -5.73
CA HIS A 185 -4.94 4.40 -7.09
C HIS A 185 -3.42 4.58 -7.12
N VAL A 186 -2.72 3.75 -7.88
CA VAL A 186 -1.25 3.84 -8.01
C VAL A 186 -0.79 5.15 -8.65
N VAL A 187 -1.58 5.72 -9.56
CA VAL A 187 -1.36 7.04 -10.17
C VAL A 187 -2.71 7.71 -10.54
N PRO A 188 -2.82 9.05 -10.50
CA PRO A 188 -1.92 9.93 -9.76
C PRO A 188 -2.03 9.62 -8.25
N GLN A 189 -0.91 9.65 -7.54
CA GLN A 189 -0.90 9.48 -6.10
C GLN A 189 -1.31 10.81 -5.46
N ARG A 190 -2.40 10.84 -4.69
CA ARG A 190 -2.88 12.06 -4.04
C ARG A 190 -3.28 11.82 -2.59
N GLN A 191 -2.95 12.76 -1.72
CA GLN A 191 -3.48 12.82 -0.35
C GLN A 191 -4.95 13.29 -0.41
N ILE A 192 -5.84 12.66 0.36
CA ILE A 192 -7.29 12.95 0.31
C ILE A 192 -7.89 13.37 1.66
N THR A 193 -7.13 13.25 2.75
CA THR A 193 -7.53 13.75 4.08
C THR A 193 -6.45 14.66 4.63
N GLN A 194 -6.73 15.39 5.72
CA GLN A 194 -5.74 16.26 6.36
C GLN A 194 -5.15 17.30 5.40
N LEU A 195 -5.95 17.78 4.45
CA LEU A 195 -5.53 18.78 3.47
C LEU A 195 -5.30 20.12 4.16
N PRO A 196 -4.27 20.89 3.78
CA PRO A 196 -4.05 22.22 4.34
C PRO A 196 -5.15 23.19 3.89
N ASP A 197 -5.36 24.23 4.69
CA ASP A 197 -6.09 25.40 4.21
C ASP A 197 -5.22 26.23 3.24
N GLU A 198 -5.86 27.15 2.53
CA GLU A 198 -5.22 28.00 1.52
C GLU A 198 -4.07 28.84 2.11
N ALA A 199 -4.22 29.33 3.35
CA ALA A 199 -3.24 30.20 3.98
C ALA A 199 -1.96 29.44 4.36
N VAL A 200 -2.09 28.23 4.90
CA VAL A 200 -0.97 27.34 5.20
C VAL A 200 -0.31 26.87 3.92
N MET A 201 -1.08 26.55 2.88
CA MET A 201 -0.55 26.19 1.57
C MET A 201 0.29 27.32 0.97
N GLU A 202 -0.20 28.56 0.98
CA GLU A 202 0.53 29.71 0.44
C GLU A 202 1.83 29.96 1.19
N LYS A 203 1.80 29.87 2.53
CA LYS A 203 3.01 29.94 3.38
C LYS A 203 3.99 28.84 3.04
N PHE A 204 3.51 27.60 2.86
CA PHE A 204 4.36 26.46 2.52
C PHE A 204 5.05 26.64 1.16
N ARG A 205 4.29 27.02 0.12
CA ARG A 205 4.83 27.30 -1.21
C ARG A 205 5.85 28.44 -1.18
N THR A 206 5.54 29.51 -0.44
CA THR A 206 6.46 30.64 -0.25
C THR A 206 7.76 30.20 0.41
N ALA A 207 7.69 29.39 1.47
CA ALA A 207 8.87 28.84 2.14
C ALA A 207 9.69 27.95 1.21
N PHE A 208 9.04 27.07 0.42
CA PHE A 208 9.70 26.20 -0.54
C PHE A 208 10.42 26.98 -1.64
N THR A 209 9.77 27.97 -2.24
CA THR A 209 10.35 28.85 -3.26
C THR A 209 11.52 29.66 -2.70
N ALA A 210 11.34 30.28 -1.53
CA ALA A 210 12.40 31.04 -0.86
C ALA A 210 13.61 30.15 -0.52
N PHE A 211 13.39 28.91 -0.09
CA PHE A 211 14.45 27.93 0.18
C PHE A 211 15.26 27.61 -1.08
N GLY A 212 14.59 27.35 -2.22
CA GLY A 212 15.28 27.10 -3.49
C GLY A 212 16.11 28.30 -3.96
N HIS A 213 15.58 29.52 -3.86
CA HIS A 213 16.33 30.74 -4.22
C HIS A 213 17.53 31.02 -3.30
N ARG A 214 17.37 30.77 -1.99
CA ARG A 214 18.47 30.88 -1.01
C ARG A 214 19.61 29.90 -1.30
N ASN A 215 19.26 28.74 -1.86
CA ASN A 215 20.17 27.66 -2.23
C ASN A 215 20.37 27.54 -3.74
N HIS A 216 20.34 28.65 -4.49
CA HIS A 216 20.51 28.65 -5.95
C HIS A 216 21.90 28.16 -6.41
N HIS A 217 22.90 28.17 -5.53
CA HIS A 217 24.21 27.56 -5.78
C HIS A 217 24.14 26.03 -5.81
N LEU A 218 23.09 25.42 -5.24
CA LEU A 218 22.87 23.98 -5.22
C LEU A 218 21.66 23.55 -6.06
N THR A 219 20.69 24.43 -6.23
CA THR A 219 19.38 24.10 -6.78
C THR A 219 18.91 25.08 -7.85
N LYS A 220 17.94 24.67 -8.65
CA LYS A 220 17.21 25.51 -9.61
C LYS A 220 15.75 25.08 -9.70
N PHE A 221 14.89 25.97 -10.18
CA PHE A 221 13.50 25.63 -10.50
C PHE A 221 13.32 25.35 -11.99
N GLN A 222 12.53 24.32 -12.30
CA GLN A 222 12.12 23.95 -13.66
C GLN A 222 10.78 23.20 -13.59
N LYS A 223 10.07 23.05 -14.71
CA LYS A 223 8.90 22.17 -14.76
C LYS A 223 9.23 20.74 -14.33
N SER A 224 8.45 20.17 -13.42
CA SER A 224 8.62 18.79 -12.95
C SER A 224 8.54 17.78 -14.12
N ASN A 225 9.42 16.77 -14.11
CA ASN A 225 9.41 15.70 -15.11
C ASN A 225 8.21 14.76 -14.94
N LEU A 226 7.82 14.52 -13.68
CA LEU A 226 6.81 13.51 -13.31
C LEU A 226 5.42 14.12 -13.14
N GLU A 227 5.29 15.28 -12.49
CA GLU A 227 3.99 15.96 -12.32
C GLU A 227 3.59 16.75 -13.56
N ARG A 228 4.56 17.34 -14.29
CA ARG A 228 4.38 18.16 -15.52
C ARG A 228 3.52 19.41 -15.38
N HIS A 229 2.74 19.54 -14.30
CA HIS A 229 1.82 20.64 -14.04
C HIS A 229 2.32 21.58 -12.94
N ALA A 230 3.28 21.14 -12.13
CA ALA A 230 3.96 21.95 -11.12
C ALA A 230 5.44 22.20 -11.48
N ASP A 231 6.01 23.21 -10.84
CA ASP A 231 7.44 23.43 -10.86
C ASP A 231 8.10 22.55 -9.79
N GLY A 232 9.22 21.95 -10.15
CA GLY A 232 10.06 21.17 -9.26
C GLY A 232 11.35 21.90 -8.92
N LEU A 233 11.94 21.51 -7.80
CA LEU A 233 13.29 21.84 -7.38
C LEU A 233 14.25 20.80 -7.96
N PHE A 234 15.31 21.25 -8.61
CA PHE A 234 16.29 20.43 -9.30
C PHE A 234 17.70 20.74 -8.82
N VAL A 235 18.62 19.79 -8.95
CA VAL A 235 20.05 20.02 -8.77
C VAL A 235 20.56 21.02 -9.82
N ALA A 236 21.31 22.04 -9.40
CA ALA A 236 21.87 23.07 -10.28
C ALA A 236 22.77 22.47 -11.39
N ASP A 237 22.73 23.05 -12.59
CA ASP A 237 23.32 22.45 -13.80
C ASP A 237 24.83 22.20 -13.71
N HIS A 238 25.56 23.09 -13.03
CA HIS A 238 27.01 23.00 -12.86
C HIS A 238 27.44 21.90 -11.87
N ILE A 239 26.51 21.35 -11.08
CA ILE A 239 26.79 20.22 -10.18
C ILE A 239 26.69 18.93 -11.00
N PRO A 240 27.74 18.10 -11.04
CA PRO A 240 27.66 16.79 -11.66
C PRO A 240 26.71 15.88 -10.87
N VAL A 241 25.90 15.10 -11.57
CA VAL A 241 24.95 14.15 -10.95
C VAL A 241 25.29 12.73 -11.38
N SER A 242 25.03 11.79 -10.48
CA SER A 242 25.17 10.35 -10.72
C SER A 242 24.09 9.58 -9.95
N GLY A 243 23.91 8.30 -10.26
CA GLY A 243 23.02 7.40 -9.51
C GLY A 243 21.56 7.86 -9.53
N ILE A 244 20.97 8.07 -8.35
CA ILE A 244 19.56 8.44 -8.22
C ILE A 244 19.28 9.82 -8.80
N ALA A 245 20.16 10.80 -8.59
CA ALA A 245 19.99 12.15 -9.14
C ALA A 245 20.00 12.13 -10.68
N GLU A 246 20.80 11.25 -11.30
CA GLU A 246 20.78 11.03 -12.75
C GLU A 246 19.50 10.33 -13.21
N THR A 247 19.07 9.27 -12.50
CA THR A 247 17.82 8.54 -12.78
C THR A 247 16.60 9.47 -12.76
N MET A 248 16.58 10.39 -11.80
CA MET A 248 15.53 11.39 -11.63
C MET A 248 15.72 12.64 -12.50
N LYS A 249 16.69 12.64 -13.42
CA LYS A 249 17.01 13.76 -14.30
C LYS A 249 17.14 15.07 -13.53
N ARG A 250 17.90 15.02 -12.44
CA ARG A 250 18.20 16.12 -11.50
C ARG A 250 17.02 16.58 -10.64
N GLU A 251 15.81 16.03 -10.79
CA GLU A 251 14.67 16.45 -9.98
C GLU A 251 14.82 15.96 -8.54
N ILE A 252 14.75 16.90 -7.59
CA ILE A 252 14.90 16.65 -6.15
C ILE A 252 13.50 16.48 -5.54
N ALA A 253 12.63 17.46 -5.78
CA ALA A 253 11.30 17.53 -5.19
C ALA A 253 10.34 18.34 -6.06
N HIS A 254 9.04 18.07 -5.96
CA HIS A 254 8.00 18.97 -6.44
C HIS A 254 6.77 18.91 -5.54
N ILE A 255 6.10 20.05 -5.41
CA ILE A 255 4.82 20.16 -4.72
C ILE A 255 3.72 19.84 -5.72
N HIS A 256 2.75 19.00 -5.35
CA HIS A 256 1.58 18.79 -6.19
C HIS A 256 0.83 20.11 -6.42
N SER A 257 0.56 20.38 -7.70
CA SER A 257 -0.43 21.38 -8.11
C SER A 257 -1.84 20.80 -7.94
N GLY A 258 -2.82 21.64 -7.61
CA GLY A 258 -4.19 21.18 -7.32
C GLY A 258 -4.50 21.32 -5.85
N ASN A 259 -5.10 20.29 -5.25
CA ASN A 259 -5.80 20.41 -3.96
C ASN A 259 -5.05 19.82 -2.76
N ASP A 260 -4.06 18.94 -2.96
CA ASP A 260 -3.48 18.18 -1.85
C ASP A 260 -2.17 18.74 -1.31
N HIS A 261 -1.34 19.36 -2.16
CA HIS A 261 -0.08 20.04 -1.79
C HIS A 261 0.98 19.17 -1.13
N SER A 262 0.80 17.84 -1.17
CA SER A 262 1.84 16.91 -0.80
C SER A 262 3.02 17.03 -1.75
N VAL A 263 4.19 16.56 -1.29
CA VAL A 263 5.45 16.74 -1.99
C VAL A 263 6.01 15.41 -2.39
N HIS A 264 6.28 15.23 -3.67
CA HIS A 264 7.13 14.13 -4.09
C HIS A 264 8.58 14.55 -4.02
N MET A 265 9.44 13.69 -3.47
CA MET A 265 10.87 13.94 -3.40
C MET A 265 11.69 12.66 -3.26
N VAL A 266 13.00 12.79 -3.42
CA VAL A 266 13.98 11.72 -3.20
C VAL A 266 14.68 11.94 -1.87
N LEU A 267 14.81 10.91 -1.05
CA LEU A 267 15.54 10.97 0.23
C LEU A 267 16.62 9.89 0.33
N ALA A 268 17.57 10.08 1.26
CA ALA A 268 18.46 8.98 1.64
C ALA A 268 17.64 7.80 2.19
N PRO A 269 18.04 6.53 1.95
CA PRO A 269 17.31 5.37 2.48
C PRO A 269 17.04 5.45 4.00
N ALA A 270 17.99 5.94 4.79
CA ALA A 270 17.81 6.13 6.23
C ALA A 270 16.75 7.21 6.55
N ASP A 271 16.67 8.27 5.75
CA ASP A 271 15.68 9.32 5.92
C ASP A 271 14.30 8.88 5.45
N CYS A 272 14.20 8.03 4.41
CA CYS A 272 12.95 7.36 4.04
C CYS A 272 12.36 6.59 5.24
N ILE A 273 13.19 5.87 6.01
CA ILE A 273 12.75 5.17 7.22
C ILE A 273 12.21 6.18 8.24
N LYS A 274 12.97 7.25 8.54
CA LYS A 274 12.58 8.26 9.53
C LYS A 274 11.25 8.91 9.17
N VAL A 275 11.06 9.35 7.93
CA VAL A 275 9.82 10.03 7.52
C VAL A 275 8.61 9.09 7.57
N ILE A 276 8.78 7.83 7.18
CA ILE A 276 7.68 6.84 7.20
C ILE A 276 7.32 6.47 8.64
N VAL A 277 8.30 6.20 9.49
CA VAL A 277 8.09 5.86 10.91
C VAL A 277 7.47 7.02 11.66
N ALA A 278 7.95 8.25 11.44
CA ALA A 278 7.43 9.46 12.06
C ALA A 278 6.06 9.91 11.49
N GLY A 279 5.53 9.23 10.47
CA GLY A 279 4.20 9.49 9.91
C GLY A 279 4.13 10.69 8.96
N TRP A 280 5.27 11.16 8.45
CA TRP A 280 5.37 12.30 7.53
C TRP A 280 5.23 11.93 6.06
N GLY A 281 5.37 10.66 5.71
CA GLY A 281 5.25 10.26 4.33
C GLY A 281 5.08 8.76 4.13
N GLN A 282 4.96 8.41 2.86
CA GLN A 282 4.86 7.04 2.38
C GLN A 282 5.55 6.93 1.01
N ARG A 283 5.85 5.71 0.58
CA ARG A 283 6.48 5.47 -0.71
C ARG A 283 5.53 5.74 -1.87
N HIS A 284 6.07 5.98 -3.06
CA HIS A 284 5.27 5.90 -4.28
C HIS A 284 4.93 4.45 -4.62
N ALA A 285 3.73 4.16 -5.12
CA ALA A 285 3.28 2.78 -5.36
C ALA A 285 4.15 2.01 -6.36
N PHE A 286 4.80 2.71 -7.29
CA PHE A 286 5.76 2.15 -8.25
C PHE A 286 7.23 2.25 -7.84
N SER A 287 7.55 2.83 -6.68
CA SER A 287 8.93 2.97 -6.21
C SER A 287 9.60 1.59 -6.05
N GLY A 288 10.82 1.46 -6.59
CA GLY A 288 11.59 0.21 -6.53
C GLY A 288 10.98 -0.96 -7.33
N THR A 289 10.08 -0.69 -8.27
CA THR A 289 9.48 -1.68 -9.18
C THR A 289 9.98 -1.49 -10.60
N ARG A 290 9.79 -2.50 -11.47
CA ARG A 290 10.01 -2.39 -12.92
C ARG A 290 8.79 -1.89 -13.70
N ALA A 291 7.80 -1.34 -13.00
CA ALA A 291 6.51 -0.98 -13.58
C ALA A 291 6.63 0.08 -14.66
N MET A 292 7.40 1.14 -14.40
CA MET A 292 7.55 2.26 -15.35
C MET A 292 8.27 1.82 -16.60
N THR A 293 9.34 1.05 -16.49
CA THR A 293 10.04 0.46 -17.64
C THR A 293 9.10 -0.45 -18.44
N PHE A 294 8.36 -1.35 -17.78
CA PHE A 294 7.45 -2.26 -18.46
C PHE A 294 6.29 -1.53 -19.16
N LEU A 295 5.57 -0.67 -18.45
CA LEU A 295 4.41 0.07 -18.96
C LEU A 295 4.80 1.08 -20.05
N SER A 296 6.04 1.56 -20.04
CA SER A 296 6.56 2.48 -21.06
C SER A 296 7.33 1.80 -22.19
N LEU A 297 7.36 0.47 -22.23
CA LEU A 297 8.12 -0.32 -23.20
C LEU A 297 9.60 0.09 -23.28
N GLY A 298 10.20 0.39 -22.13
CA GLY A 298 11.61 0.76 -22.00
C GLY A 298 11.93 2.24 -22.25
N THR A 299 10.94 3.08 -22.54
CA THR A 299 11.18 4.50 -22.85
C THR A 299 11.37 5.39 -21.62
N ARG A 300 11.00 4.90 -20.43
CA ARG A 300 11.16 5.63 -19.15
C ARG A 300 11.89 4.76 -18.12
N PRO A 301 12.82 5.36 -17.35
CA PRO A 301 13.46 4.65 -16.25
C PRO A 301 12.45 4.34 -15.13
N ASP A 302 12.82 3.37 -14.30
CA ASP A 302 12.06 3.02 -13.12
C ASP A 302 12.16 4.11 -12.04
N ILE A 303 11.09 4.23 -11.26
CA ILE A 303 11.07 5.15 -10.11
C ILE A 303 11.93 4.52 -9.00
N PRO A 304 12.95 5.23 -8.50
CA PRO A 304 13.80 4.77 -7.40
C PRO A 304 12.98 4.38 -6.16
N ALA A 305 13.49 3.48 -5.34
CA ALA A 305 12.83 3.09 -4.09
C ALA A 305 12.73 4.28 -3.11
N GLU A 306 13.69 5.20 -3.22
CA GLU A 306 13.88 6.41 -2.42
C GLU A 306 12.91 7.54 -2.76
N TYR A 307 12.09 7.36 -3.81
CA TYR A 307 11.07 8.31 -4.22
C TYR A 307 9.81 8.15 -3.37
N VAL A 308 9.56 9.17 -2.54
CA VAL A 308 8.50 9.17 -1.53
C VAL A 308 7.52 10.31 -1.77
N LEU A 309 6.33 10.16 -1.18
CA LEU A 309 5.35 11.21 -1.00
C LEU A 309 5.42 11.69 0.46
N ILE A 310 5.74 12.95 0.65
CA ILE A 310 5.64 13.66 1.94
C ILE A 310 4.27 14.32 2.00
N TYR A 311 3.57 14.11 3.10
CA TYR A 311 2.25 14.68 3.31
C TYR A 311 2.29 16.20 3.43
N ALA A 312 1.21 16.85 3.00
CA ALA A 312 1.11 18.30 3.10
C ALA A 312 1.09 18.77 4.57
N PRO A 313 1.78 19.88 4.90
CA PRO A 313 1.77 20.44 6.24
C PRO A 313 0.46 21.18 6.51
N ARG A 314 -0.11 21.05 7.71
CA ARG A 314 -1.36 21.68 8.15
C ARG A 314 -1.17 22.91 9.03
N THR A 315 0.04 23.13 9.54
CA THR A 315 0.37 24.23 10.44
C THR A 315 1.77 24.74 10.12
N GLU A 316 2.15 25.90 10.67
CA GLU A 316 3.49 26.46 10.50
C GLU A 316 4.58 25.55 11.07
N ALA A 317 4.35 24.92 12.22
CA ALA A 317 5.29 23.94 12.79
C ALA A 317 5.45 22.71 11.87
N GLU A 318 4.38 22.29 11.20
CA GLU A 318 4.48 21.24 10.19
C GLU A 318 5.22 21.72 8.93
N ILE A 319 5.07 22.98 8.52
CA ILE A 319 5.85 23.58 7.42
C ILE A 319 7.34 23.49 7.75
N GLU A 320 7.76 23.90 8.95
CA GLU A 320 9.16 23.81 9.38
C GLU A 320 9.69 22.38 9.28
N THR A 321 8.91 21.41 9.73
CA THR A 321 9.29 19.99 9.65
C THR A 321 9.40 19.50 8.21
N VAL A 322 8.44 19.84 7.34
CA VAL A 322 8.52 19.50 5.91
C VAL A 322 9.73 20.17 5.25
N MET A 323 10.06 21.41 5.61
CA MET A 323 11.24 22.10 5.08
C MET A 323 12.56 21.50 5.57
N GLN A 324 12.62 20.92 6.78
CA GLN A 324 13.77 20.11 7.22
C GLN A 324 13.94 18.86 6.33
N ILE A 325 12.84 18.20 5.96
CA ILE A 325 12.87 17.05 5.05
C ILE A 325 13.33 17.47 3.63
N VAL A 326 12.84 18.62 3.13
CA VAL A 326 13.31 19.19 1.85
C VAL A 326 14.81 19.50 1.89
N SER A 327 15.31 20.06 3.00
CA SER A 327 16.74 20.31 3.20
C SER A 327 17.56 19.02 3.12
N ALA A 328 17.14 17.97 3.82
CA ALA A 328 17.77 16.65 3.76
C ALA A 328 17.77 16.05 2.34
N SER A 329 16.68 16.25 1.58
CA SER A 329 16.59 15.84 0.17
C SER A 329 17.62 16.56 -0.71
N VAL A 330 17.83 17.87 -0.53
CA VAL A 330 18.87 18.62 -1.25
C VAL A 330 20.26 18.11 -0.86
N GLN A 331 20.53 17.92 0.42
CA GLN A 331 21.84 17.42 0.88
C GLN A 331 22.15 16.05 0.28
N PHE A 332 21.17 15.15 0.26
CA PHE A 332 21.30 13.82 -0.33
C PHE A 332 21.56 13.86 -1.84
N THR A 333 20.75 14.61 -2.59
CA THR A 333 20.79 14.61 -4.07
C THR A 333 21.98 15.38 -4.63
N THR A 334 22.48 16.37 -3.89
CA THR A 334 23.65 17.18 -4.29
C THR A 334 24.97 16.64 -3.71
N GLY A 335 24.91 15.85 -2.64
CA GLY A 335 26.07 15.42 -1.86
C GLY A 335 26.75 16.55 -1.10
N ARG A 336 26.02 17.63 -0.79
CA ARG A 336 26.55 18.88 -0.24
C ARG A 336 25.93 19.20 1.11
N GLU A 337 26.73 19.70 2.03
CA GLU A 337 26.29 20.07 3.38
C GLU A 337 26.04 21.58 3.55
N ASP A 338 26.50 22.40 2.60
CA ASP A 338 26.37 23.87 2.60
C ASP A 338 24.98 24.39 2.17
N VAL A 339 23.93 23.69 2.60
CA VAL A 339 22.53 24.09 2.46
C VAL A 339 22.19 25.14 3.54
N ARG A 340 21.52 26.22 3.14
CA ARG A 340 21.26 27.45 3.91
C ARG A 340 19.79 27.69 4.20
#